data_AF-J4GIT5-F1
#
_entry.id   AF-J4GIT5-F1
#
_cell.length_a   1.000
_cell.length_b   1.000
_cell.length_c   1.000
_cell.angle_alpha   90.00
_cell.angle_beta   90.00
_cell.angle_gamma   90.00
#
_symmetry.space_group_name_H-M   'P 1'
#
loop_
_entity.id
_entity.type
_entity.pdbx_description
1 polymer ?
#
loop_
_entity_poly.entity_id
_entity_poly.type
_entity_poly.pdbx_seq_one_letter_code
_entity_poly.pdbx_strand_id
1 'polypeptide(L)'
;MGTRGYKMYRHKKRYIRYYNQYDSYSEGLGLDLLETIPKDPAEFQTWLTNTRASLDTQLEDWESLDERERSSSATYSISTVLPWNDLHIQWVYEMNLDHLVFLINNAPMYRLDNMPPYDIFVEAISFDSFGNSALNEHTPEEYRYVWSTPPPPVADATLRDYKTSAHHYVCIRLLEFHVGCVMYEHSQFLQQLDAIPDHYDIPDPVLAIMSNLNDSVRLRFLESREWADMTKNRELEIDGDSPPEFWWPQGDLCALLCTHLDDQRHLQAAIVDISRQILDKGSTSLEPVYCILFSALHCSIF
;
A
#
# COMPACT_ATOMS: atom_id res chain seq x y z
N MET A 1 32.58 4.66 -6.03
CA MET A 1 31.23 5.18 -6.31
C MET A 1 30.32 4.52 -5.29
N GLY A 2 29.73 5.28 -4.36
CA GLY A 2 28.86 4.71 -3.33
C GLY A 2 27.38 4.85 -3.71
N THR A 3 26.53 3.99 -3.16
CA THR A 3 25.07 4.13 -3.22
C THR A 3 24.61 5.14 -2.17
N ARG A 4 23.55 5.88 -2.49
CA ARG A 4 22.92 6.85 -1.60
C ARG A 4 21.57 6.33 -1.15
N GLY A 5 21.12 6.80 0.00
CA GLY A 5 19.87 6.33 0.56
C GLY A 5 19.37 7.16 1.71
N TYR A 6 18.21 6.78 2.23
CA TYR A 6 17.65 7.36 3.43
C TYR A 6 17.55 6.32 4.54
N LYS A 7 17.93 6.75 5.75
CA LYS A 7 17.47 6.16 7.00
C LYS A 7 16.27 6.96 7.48
N MET A 8 15.19 6.29 7.85
CA MET A 8 13.97 6.97 8.24
C MET A 8 13.30 6.35 9.44
N TYR A 9 12.62 7.20 10.20
CA TYR A 9 11.66 6.78 11.21
C TYR A 9 10.28 7.30 10.84
N ARG A 10 9.26 6.47 11.03
CA ARG A 10 7.87 6.90 11.02
C ARG A 10 7.31 6.84 12.45
N HIS A 11 6.86 7.98 12.93
CA HIS A 11 6.32 8.16 14.28
C HIS A 11 5.26 9.26 14.26
N LYS A 12 4.11 9.03 14.90
CA LYS A 12 2.97 9.97 14.91
C LYS A 12 2.57 10.42 13.50
N LYS A 13 2.58 9.50 12.52
CA LYS A 13 2.28 9.80 11.10
C LYS A 13 3.19 10.88 10.49
N ARG A 14 4.44 10.97 10.96
CA ARG A 14 5.49 11.85 10.41
C ARG A 14 6.69 11.01 10.02
N TYR A 15 7.29 11.35 8.89
CA TYR A 15 8.52 10.76 8.39
C TYR A 15 9.69 11.66 8.73
N ILE A 16 10.63 11.14 9.51
CA ILE A 16 11.85 11.84 9.92
C ILE A 16 13.01 11.18 9.18
N ARG A 17 13.62 11.91 8.25
CA ARG A 17 14.51 11.36 7.21
C ARG A 17 15.94 11.84 7.37
N TYR A 18 16.88 10.93 7.35
CA TYR A 18 18.32 11.17 7.43
C TYR A 18 18.96 10.74 6.12
N TYR A 19 19.67 11.67 5.47
CA TYR A 19 20.38 11.38 4.22
C TYR A 19 21.67 10.62 4.51
N ASN A 20 21.87 9.51 3.78
CA ASN A 20 23.11 8.76 3.78
C ASN A 20 23.75 8.80 2.38
N GLN A 21 25.01 9.21 2.33
CA GLN A 21 25.70 9.50 1.06
C GLN A 21 26.35 8.26 0.43
N TYR A 22 26.76 7.28 1.23
CA TYR A 22 27.59 6.15 0.79
C TYR A 22 27.13 4.83 1.41
N ASP A 23 27.34 3.73 0.70
CA ASP A 23 27.11 2.37 1.18
C ASP A 23 25.68 2.11 1.67
N SER A 24 24.70 2.75 1.05
CA SER A 24 23.29 2.57 1.38
C SER A 24 22.68 1.22 0.96
N TYR A 25 23.43 0.28 0.40
CA TYR A 25 22.90 -1.06 0.07
C TYR A 25 22.66 -1.89 1.34
N SER A 26 21.97 -3.03 1.20
CA SER A 26 21.57 -3.91 2.31
C SER A 26 22.71 -4.33 3.24
N GLU A 27 23.88 -4.62 2.69
CA GLU A 27 25.09 -5.05 3.39
C GLU A 27 25.84 -3.90 4.08
N GLY A 28 25.52 -2.65 3.76
CA GLY A 28 26.05 -1.46 4.43
C GLY A 28 25.02 -0.90 5.39
N LEU A 29 24.36 0.18 5.00
CA LEU A 29 23.36 0.88 5.82
C LEU A 29 22.27 -0.05 6.36
N GLY A 30 21.84 -1.06 5.60
CA GLY A 30 20.85 -2.03 6.08
C GLY A 30 21.31 -2.79 7.32
N LEU A 31 22.57 -3.27 7.34
CA LEU A 31 23.15 -3.94 8.50
C LEU A 31 23.46 -2.99 9.64
N ASP A 32 23.94 -1.77 9.34
CA ASP A 32 24.16 -0.74 10.36
C ASP A 32 22.85 -0.44 11.12
N LEU A 33 21.73 -0.41 10.40
CA LEU A 33 20.41 -0.23 11.00
C LEU A 33 19.96 -1.44 11.82
N LEU A 34 20.16 -2.65 11.28
CA LEU A 34 19.84 -3.89 11.98
C LEU A 34 20.56 -3.97 13.32
N GLU A 35 21.83 -3.54 13.39
CA GLU A 35 22.63 -3.52 14.62
C GLU A 35 22.02 -2.60 15.70
N THR A 36 21.34 -1.53 15.29
CA THR A 36 20.72 -0.60 16.24
C THR A 36 19.45 -1.14 16.89
N ILE A 37 18.84 -2.21 16.37
CA ILE A 37 17.57 -2.76 16.85
C ILE A 37 17.85 -3.95 17.78
N PRO A 38 17.54 -3.85 19.08
CA PRO A 38 17.77 -4.96 20.01
C PRO A 38 16.85 -6.15 19.72
N LYS A 39 17.38 -7.36 19.93
CA LYS A 39 16.63 -8.62 19.75
C LYS A 39 16.03 -9.15 21.05
N ASP A 40 16.59 -8.77 22.19
CA ASP A 40 15.99 -9.10 23.47
C ASP A 40 14.70 -8.29 23.67
N PRO A 41 13.56 -8.90 24.03
CA PRO A 41 12.30 -8.18 24.15
C PRO A 41 12.32 -7.03 25.17
N ALA A 42 13.03 -7.16 26.29
CA ALA A 42 13.07 -6.11 27.31
C ALA A 42 13.97 -4.94 26.86
N GLU A 43 15.10 -5.24 26.24
CA GLU A 43 15.96 -4.23 25.63
C GLU A 43 15.25 -3.53 24.46
N PHE A 44 14.52 -4.27 23.64
CA PHE A 44 13.73 -3.73 22.53
C PHE A 44 12.69 -2.73 23.00
N GLN A 45 11.92 -3.05 24.06
CA GLN A 45 10.93 -2.11 24.61
C GLN A 45 11.58 -0.83 25.16
N THR A 46 12.74 -0.96 25.78
CA THR A 46 13.52 0.19 26.27
C THR A 46 14.01 1.05 25.11
N TRP A 47 14.59 0.42 24.08
CA TRP A 47 15.02 1.09 22.86
C TRP A 47 13.87 1.79 22.13
N LEU A 48 12.71 1.13 22.00
CA LEU A 48 11.53 1.68 21.35
C LEU A 48 11.02 2.93 22.08
N THR A 49 10.94 2.86 23.41
CA THR A 49 10.51 3.98 24.25
C THR A 49 11.46 5.16 24.12
N ASN A 50 12.77 4.92 24.22
CA ASN A 50 13.79 5.95 24.10
C ASN A 50 13.83 6.57 22.71
N THR A 51 13.68 5.75 21.66
CA THR A 51 13.67 6.21 20.27
C THR A 51 12.45 7.09 20.02
N ARG A 52 11.25 6.66 20.44
CA ARG A 52 10.03 7.48 20.32
C ARG A 52 10.15 8.81 21.07
N ALA A 53 10.67 8.79 22.30
CA ALA A 53 10.89 10.02 23.07
C ALA A 53 11.88 10.97 22.39
N SER A 54 12.97 10.46 21.81
CA SER A 54 13.91 11.28 21.06
C SER A 54 13.28 11.89 19.80
N LEU A 55 12.44 11.14 19.09
CA LEU A 55 11.73 11.64 17.90
C LEU A 55 10.63 12.64 18.28
N ASP A 56 9.99 12.49 19.44
CA ASP A 56 9.05 13.48 19.97
C ASP A 56 9.74 14.84 20.17
N THR A 57 10.93 14.85 20.78
CA THR A 57 11.72 16.09 20.91
C THR A 57 12.09 16.68 19.55
N GLN A 58 12.52 15.86 18.59
CA GLN A 58 12.84 16.35 17.23
C GLN A 58 11.63 16.96 16.51
N LEU A 59 10.44 16.40 16.72
CA LEU A 59 9.19 16.91 16.17
C LEU A 59 8.82 18.26 16.81
N GLU A 60 8.89 18.36 18.14
CA GLU A 60 8.63 19.61 18.87
C GLU A 60 9.60 20.72 18.44
N ASP A 61 10.90 20.40 18.36
CA ASP A 61 11.93 21.33 17.90
C ASP A 61 11.63 21.80 16.47
N TRP A 62 11.34 20.87 15.55
CA TRP A 62 11.04 21.20 14.16
C TRP A 62 9.75 22.03 14.00
N GLU A 63 8.71 21.74 14.80
CA GLU A 63 7.47 22.51 14.81
C GLU A 63 7.68 23.95 15.31
N SER A 64 8.66 24.17 16.20
CA SER A 64 9.01 25.50 16.70
C SER A 64 9.77 26.39 15.69
N LEU A 65 10.45 25.78 14.71
CA LEU A 65 11.23 26.49 13.69
C LEU A 65 10.34 27.16 12.64
N ASP A 66 10.81 28.28 12.09
CA ASP A 66 10.19 28.90 10.92
C ASP A 66 10.50 28.15 9.61
N GLU A 67 9.80 28.48 8.52
CA GLU A 67 9.95 27.78 7.24
C GLU A 67 11.35 27.92 6.61
N ARG A 68 12.03 29.05 6.84
CA ARG A 68 13.40 29.26 6.34
C ARG A 68 14.40 28.44 7.13
N GLU A 69 14.22 28.33 8.44
CA GLU A 69 15.04 27.53 9.34
C GLU A 69 14.89 26.04 9.05
N ARG A 70 13.65 25.57 8.84
CA ARG A 70 13.36 24.18 8.44
C ARG A 70 14.05 23.78 7.13
N SER A 71 14.17 24.71 6.19
CA SER A 71 14.76 24.47 4.87
C SER A 71 16.29 24.52 4.85
N SER A 72 16.93 25.13 5.86
CA SER A 72 18.36 25.47 5.81
C SER A 72 19.22 24.71 6.83
N SER A 73 18.64 24.16 7.90
CA SER A 73 19.40 23.79 9.10
C SER A 73 19.61 22.29 9.32
N ALA A 74 18.85 21.42 8.65
CA ALA A 74 18.54 20.18 9.31
C ALA A 74 19.38 18.97 8.81
N THR A 75 20.09 18.34 9.74
CA THR A 75 20.70 17.00 9.62
C THR A 75 19.69 15.93 9.20
N TYR A 76 18.40 16.22 9.39
CA TYR A 76 17.25 15.40 9.00
C TYR A 76 16.14 16.26 8.41
N SER A 77 15.24 15.71 7.61
CA SER A 77 14.03 16.42 7.15
C SER A 77 12.78 15.74 7.68
N ILE A 78 11.75 16.52 8.00
CA ILE A 78 10.45 16.01 8.46
C ILE A 78 9.39 16.25 7.39
N SER A 79 8.58 15.23 7.11
CA SER A 79 7.48 15.31 6.13
C SER A 79 6.29 14.46 6.56
N THR A 80 5.11 14.80 6.06
CA THR A 80 3.91 13.96 6.10
C THR A 80 3.82 13.03 4.87
N VAL A 81 4.65 13.27 3.87
CA VAL A 81 4.63 12.54 2.60
C VAL A 81 5.75 11.52 2.60
N LEU A 82 5.41 10.29 2.20
CA LEU A 82 6.37 9.21 2.01
C LEU A 82 7.37 9.61 0.90
N PRO A 83 8.69 9.54 1.16
CA PRO A 83 9.70 9.76 0.14
C PRO A 83 9.75 8.61 -0.86
N TRP A 84 10.14 8.96 -2.08
CA TRP A 84 10.31 8.03 -3.18
C TRP A 84 11.79 7.81 -3.44
N ASN A 85 12.12 6.60 -3.91
CA ASN A 85 13.37 6.40 -4.62
C ASN A 85 13.38 7.29 -5.86
N ASP A 86 14.52 7.91 -6.14
CA ASP A 86 14.72 8.73 -7.33
C ASP A 86 16.05 8.37 -7.99
N LEU A 87 16.41 9.09 -9.07
CA LEU A 87 17.67 8.84 -9.79
C LEU A 87 18.92 8.97 -8.91
N HIS A 88 18.82 9.63 -7.76
CA HIS A 88 19.89 9.88 -6.82
C HIS A 88 19.78 9.06 -5.53
N ILE A 89 18.63 8.50 -5.20
CA ILE A 89 18.35 7.73 -3.99
C ILE A 89 17.97 6.30 -4.37
N GLN A 90 18.88 5.35 -4.12
CA GLN A 90 18.68 3.95 -4.52
C GLN A 90 18.08 3.09 -3.42
N TRP A 91 18.21 3.51 -2.15
CA TRP A 91 17.78 2.73 -0.99
C TRP A 91 17.06 3.58 0.05
N VAL A 92 15.91 3.13 0.51
CA VAL A 92 15.16 3.76 1.60
C VAL A 92 14.88 2.72 2.66
N TYR A 93 15.34 2.97 3.88
CA TYR A 93 15.02 2.15 5.04
C TYR A 93 14.10 2.91 5.98
N GLU A 94 12.96 2.34 6.30
CA GLU A 94 12.01 2.92 7.24
C GLU A 94 11.82 2.00 8.45
N MET A 95 12.06 2.56 9.64
CA MET A 95 11.60 1.99 10.90
C MET A 95 10.28 2.64 11.27
N ASN A 96 9.19 1.96 10.94
CA ASN A 96 7.85 2.40 11.27
C ASN A 96 7.51 2.03 12.71
N LEU A 97 7.70 2.99 13.62
CA LEU A 97 7.48 2.80 15.04
C LEU A 97 6.00 2.83 15.39
N ASP A 98 5.13 3.40 14.55
CA ASP A 98 3.69 3.40 14.77
C ASP A 98 3.11 1.97 14.65
N HIS A 99 3.63 1.18 13.71
CA HIS A 99 3.15 -0.16 13.39
C HIS A 99 4.15 -1.30 13.69
N LEU A 100 5.34 -0.95 14.20
CA LEU A 100 6.45 -1.88 14.46
C LEU A 100 6.91 -2.66 13.23
N VAL A 101 7.09 -1.96 12.11
CA VAL A 101 7.46 -2.55 10.81
C VAL A 101 8.79 -1.98 10.33
N PHE A 102 9.65 -2.83 9.79
CA PHE A 102 10.85 -2.45 9.06
C PHE A 102 10.58 -2.58 7.56
N LEU A 103 10.71 -1.46 6.84
CA LEU A 103 10.48 -1.41 5.40
C LEU A 103 11.78 -1.12 4.65
N ILE A 104 11.88 -1.67 3.45
CA ILE A 104 12.97 -1.43 2.51
C ILE A 104 12.34 -1.01 1.17
N ASN A 105 12.70 0.17 0.67
CA ASN A 105 12.13 0.75 -0.55
C ASN A 105 10.60 0.76 -0.52
N ASN A 106 10.02 1.17 0.62
CA ASN A 106 8.59 1.20 0.88
C ASN A 106 7.88 -0.18 0.93
N ALA A 107 8.61 -1.28 0.73
CA ALA A 107 8.08 -2.62 0.89
C ALA A 107 8.25 -3.09 2.35
N PRO A 108 7.20 -3.59 3.02
CA PRO A 108 7.31 -4.10 4.37
C PRO A 108 8.04 -5.45 4.38
N MET A 109 9.11 -5.55 5.17
CA MET A 109 9.99 -6.72 5.16
C MET A 109 9.92 -7.50 6.47
N TYR A 110 10.06 -6.82 7.60
CA TYR A 110 10.20 -7.46 8.91
C TYR A 110 9.37 -6.75 9.98
N ARG A 111 9.03 -7.46 11.06
CA ARG A 111 8.58 -6.80 12.28
C ARG A 111 9.79 -6.29 13.07
N LEU A 112 9.70 -5.08 13.60
CA LEU A 112 10.77 -4.49 14.41
C LEU A 112 11.05 -5.26 15.69
N ASP A 113 10.03 -5.90 16.27
CA ASP A 113 10.13 -6.72 17.49
C ASP A 113 10.58 -8.17 17.21
N ASN A 114 10.81 -8.54 15.95
CA ASN A 114 11.29 -9.85 15.55
C ASN A 114 12.18 -9.78 14.29
N MET A 115 13.26 -9.00 14.38
CA MET A 115 14.21 -8.82 13.27
C MET A 115 15.08 -10.08 13.06
N PRO A 116 15.40 -10.45 11.80
CA PRO A 116 16.26 -11.59 11.50
C PRO A 116 17.73 -11.37 11.94
N PRO A 117 18.53 -12.45 12.04
CA PRO A 117 19.98 -12.35 12.14
C PRO A 117 20.64 -11.83 10.85
N TYR A 118 21.92 -11.43 10.96
CA TYR A 118 22.66 -10.73 9.91
C TYR A 118 22.74 -11.51 8.59
N ASP A 119 23.01 -12.82 8.69
CA ASP A 119 23.08 -13.75 7.58
C ASP A 119 21.74 -13.85 6.84
N ILE A 120 20.65 -13.95 7.60
CA ILE A 120 19.30 -14.05 7.02
C ILE A 120 18.83 -12.69 6.46
N PHE A 121 19.13 -11.58 7.12
CA PHE A 121 18.61 -10.25 6.75
C PHE A 121 18.93 -9.89 5.30
N VAL A 122 20.17 -10.11 4.86
CA VAL A 122 20.61 -9.78 3.50
C VAL A 122 20.08 -10.81 2.51
N GLU A 123 20.19 -12.11 2.82
CA GLU A 123 19.74 -13.19 1.92
C GLU A 123 18.23 -13.18 1.67
N ALA A 124 17.46 -12.69 2.65
CA ALA A 124 16.02 -12.57 2.56
C ALA A 124 15.55 -11.41 1.66
N ILE A 125 16.42 -10.47 1.28
CA ILE A 125 16.04 -9.36 0.39
C ILE A 125 16.12 -9.85 -1.06
N SER A 126 14.98 -9.87 -1.75
CA SER A 126 14.84 -10.25 -3.15
C SER A 126 14.03 -9.18 -3.90
N PHE A 127 13.67 -9.49 -5.14
CA PHE A 127 12.77 -8.70 -5.96
C PHE A 127 11.56 -9.52 -6.40
N ASP A 128 10.39 -8.89 -6.38
CA ASP A 128 9.20 -9.48 -6.99
C ASP A 128 9.28 -9.47 -8.53
N SER A 129 8.25 -10.00 -9.19
CA SER A 129 8.18 -10.03 -10.66
C SER A 129 8.11 -8.63 -11.30
N PHE A 130 7.92 -7.59 -10.50
CA PHE A 130 7.83 -6.20 -10.92
C PHE A 130 9.11 -5.40 -10.59
N GLY A 131 10.11 -6.03 -9.98
CA GLY A 131 11.37 -5.40 -9.60
C GLY A 131 11.32 -4.61 -8.31
N ASN A 132 10.25 -4.73 -7.51
CA ASN A 132 10.20 -4.13 -6.17
C ASN A 132 10.91 -5.01 -5.15
N SER A 133 11.48 -4.39 -4.12
CA SER A 133 11.99 -5.12 -2.96
C SER A 133 10.90 -6.02 -2.38
N ALA A 134 11.23 -7.29 -2.15
CA ALA A 134 10.33 -8.27 -1.57
C ALA A 134 11.13 -9.27 -0.74
N LEU A 135 10.44 -10.02 0.12
CA LEU A 135 11.05 -11.14 0.81
C LEU A 135 11.32 -12.29 -0.16
N ASN A 136 12.48 -12.92 0.00
CA ASN A 136 12.84 -14.15 -0.70
C ASN A 136 11.86 -15.27 -0.31
N GLU A 137 11.48 -16.12 -1.26
CA GLU A 137 10.58 -17.25 -1.05
C GLU A 137 11.09 -18.27 -0.02
N HIS A 138 12.40 -18.27 0.25
CA HIS A 138 13.05 -19.13 1.24
C HIS A 138 13.26 -18.46 2.60
N THR A 139 12.86 -17.20 2.77
CA THR A 139 12.94 -16.51 4.07
C THR A 139 12.18 -17.32 5.12
N PRO A 140 12.74 -17.62 6.30
CA PRO A 140 12.02 -18.35 7.34
C PRO A 140 10.72 -17.66 7.74
N GLU A 141 9.65 -18.44 7.94
CA GLU A 141 8.30 -17.94 8.19
C GLU A 141 8.23 -17.02 9.42
N GLU A 142 9.00 -17.33 10.47
CA GLU A 142 9.10 -16.53 11.69
C GLU A 142 9.56 -15.09 11.44
N TYR A 143 10.37 -14.83 10.42
CA TYR A 143 10.84 -13.49 10.07
C TYR A 143 10.01 -12.82 8.98
N ARG A 144 9.08 -13.53 8.34
CA ARG A 144 8.24 -12.93 7.32
C ARG A 144 7.31 -11.91 7.97
N TYR A 145 7.29 -10.72 7.40
CA TYR A 145 6.21 -9.79 7.69
C TYR A 145 4.91 -10.32 7.09
N VAL A 146 4.14 -11.04 7.90
CA VAL A 146 2.77 -11.45 7.60
C VAL A 146 1.84 -10.50 8.35
N TRP A 147 1.63 -9.32 7.80
CA TRP A 147 0.56 -8.44 8.28
C TRP A 147 -0.58 -8.47 7.28
N SER A 148 -1.50 -9.39 7.51
CA SER A 148 -2.88 -9.19 7.10
C SER A 148 -3.59 -8.59 8.30
N THR A 149 -4.08 -7.35 8.20
CA THR A 149 -5.03 -6.90 9.21
C THR A 149 -6.20 -7.90 9.20
N PRO A 150 -6.61 -8.48 10.35
CA PRO A 150 -7.70 -9.43 10.34
C PRO A 150 -8.91 -8.72 9.76
N PRO A 151 -9.54 -9.31 8.73
CA PRO A 151 -10.51 -8.58 7.95
C PRO A 151 -11.77 -8.39 8.82
N PRO A 152 -12.49 -7.26 8.71
CA PRO A 152 -13.60 -6.93 9.60
C PRO A 152 -14.69 -8.02 9.62
N PRO A 153 -15.42 -8.21 10.74
CA PRO A 153 -16.40 -9.29 10.81
C PRO A 153 -17.54 -9.09 9.80
N VAL A 154 -17.69 -10.02 8.85
CA VAL A 154 -18.80 -10.06 7.90
C VAL A 154 -20.04 -10.70 8.54
N ALA A 155 -21.19 -10.02 8.45
CA ALA A 155 -22.46 -10.52 8.98
C ALA A 155 -22.93 -11.80 8.26
N ASP A 156 -23.34 -12.83 9.02
CA ASP A 156 -23.82 -14.11 8.48
C ASP A 156 -25.11 -14.01 7.63
N ALA A 157 -25.84 -12.91 7.75
CA ALA A 157 -26.97 -12.62 6.87
C ALA A 157 -26.51 -12.41 5.42
N THR A 158 -25.46 -11.61 5.20
CA THR A 158 -24.89 -11.32 3.87
C THR A 158 -24.40 -12.60 3.18
N LEU A 159 -23.74 -13.50 3.92
CA LEU A 159 -23.21 -14.76 3.36
C LEU A 159 -24.30 -15.77 2.94
N ARG A 160 -25.51 -15.68 3.52
CA ARG A 160 -26.64 -16.55 3.13
C ARG A 160 -27.17 -16.18 1.75
N ASP A 161 -27.18 -14.90 1.41
CA ASP A 161 -27.66 -14.38 0.12
C ASP A 161 -26.69 -14.69 -1.03
N TYR A 162 -25.41 -14.90 -0.71
CA TYR A 162 -24.41 -15.38 -1.68
C TYR A 162 -24.77 -16.78 -2.22
N LYS A 163 -25.15 -17.71 -1.34
CA LYS A 163 -25.45 -19.11 -1.71
C LYS A 163 -26.66 -19.27 -2.62
N THR A 164 -27.55 -18.28 -2.65
CA THR A 164 -28.76 -18.28 -3.49
C THR A 164 -28.54 -17.69 -4.88
N SER A 165 -27.40 -17.03 -5.14
CA SER A 165 -27.17 -16.20 -6.33
C SER A 165 -26.10 -16.73 -7.29
N ALA A 166 -25.44 -17.85 -6.95
CA ALA A 166 -24.23 -18.32 -7.63
C ALA A 166 -24.51 -19.19 -8.87
N HIS A 167 -24.85 -18.57 -9.99
CA HIS A 167 -24.62 -19.15 -11.31
C HIS A 167 -24.31 -18.03 -12.30
N HIS A 168 -23.02 -17.83 -12.59
CA HIS A 168 -22.41 -17.67 -13.92
C HIS A 168 -20.91 -17.42 -13.73
N TYR A 169 -20.07 -18.14 -14.49
CA TYR A 169 -18.62 -17.99 -14.46
C TYR A 169 -18.11 -17.92 -15.89
N VAL A 170 -17.49 -16.81 -16.29
CA VAL A 170 -16.69 -16.73 -17.52
C VAL A 170 -15.45 -15.85 -17.27
N CYS A 171 -14.30 -16.34 -17.75
CA CYS A 171 -12.94 -15.77 -17.65
C CYS A 171 -12.73 -14.47 -18.44
N ILE A 172 -12.02 -13.49 -17.87
CA ILE A 172 -11.48 -12.31 -18.60
C ILE A 172 -10.00 -12.07 -18.27
N ARG A 173 -9.12 -12.89 -18.86
CA ARG A 173 -7.64 -12.77 -18.75
C ARG A 173 -7.06 -11.45 -19.28
N LEU A 174 -7.84 -10.69 -20.07
CA LEU A 174 -7.42 -9.41 -20.63
C LEU A 174 -7.46 -8.28 -19.60
N LEU A 175 -8.42 -8.34 -18.67
CA LEU A 175 -8.55 -7.36 -17.59
C LEU A 175 -7.47 -7.59 -16.53
N GLU A 176 -7.19 -8.85 -16.19
CA GLU A 176 -6.06 -9.24 -15.33
C GLU A 176 -4.73 -8.69 -15.87
N PHE A 177 -4.50 -8.75 -17.19
CA PHE A 177 -3.31 -8.18 -17.81
C PHE A 177 -3.25 -6.66 -17.67
N HIS A 178 -4.36 -5.95 -17.87
CA HIS A 178 -4.39 -4.48 -17.77
C HIS A 178 -4.27 -4.00 -16.33
N VAL A 179 -4.96 -4.67 -15.40
CA VAL A 179 -4.77 -4.47 -13.96
C VAL A 179 -3.31 -4.75 -13.61
N GLY A 180 -2.71 -5.83 -14.11
CA GLY A 180 -1.28 -6.11 -13.95
C GLY A 180 -0.36 -5.01 -14.49
N CYS A 181 -0.68 -4.38 -15.62
CA CYS A 181 0.09 -3.25 -16.15
C CYS A 181 -0.01 -1.98 -15.28
N VAL A 182 -1.19 -1.68 -14.74
CA VAL A 182 -1.35 -0.51 -13.87
C VAL A 182 -0.81 -0.80 -12.47
N MET A 183 -0.95 -2.03 -11.99
CA MET A 183 -0.30 -2.52 -10.77
C MET A 183 1.22 -2.48 -10.91
N TYR A 184 1.80 -2.73 -12.07
CA TYR A 184 3.25 -2.60 -12.27
C TYR A 184 3.75 -1.19 -11.94
N GLU A 185 3.07 -0.16 -12.46
CA GLU A 185 3.46 1.24 -12.24
C GLU A 185 3.18 1.75 -10.82
N HIS A 186 2.24 1.13 -10.10
CA HIS A 186 1.79 1.61 -8.78
C HIS A 186 1.93 0.59 -7.64
N SER A 187 2.59 -0.53 -7.87
CA SER A 187 2.67 -1.70 -6.98
C SER A 187 3.07 -1.36 -5.55
N GLN A 188 4.03 -0.45 -5.36
CA GLN A 188 4.49 -0.04 -4.03
C GLN A 188 3.43 0.72 -3.21
N PHE A 189 2.55 1.50 -3.86
CA PHE A 189 1.42 2.13 -3.17
C PHE A 189 0.37 1.10 -2.76
N LEU A 190 0.14 0.12 -3.62
CA LEU A 190 -0.87 -0.91 -3.40
C LEU A 190 -0.46 -1.86 -2.26
N GLN A 191 0.84 -2.14 -2.08
CA GLN A 191 1.34 -2.90 -0.92
C GLN A 191 1.01 -2.24 0.43
N GLN A 192 0.74 -0.93 0.46
CA GLN A 192 0.36 -0.26 1.70
C GLN A 192 -1.09 -0.55 2.12
N LEU A 193 -1.95 -0.99 1.18
CA LEU A 193 -3.36 -1.27 1.47
C LEU A 193 -3.54 -2.43 2.45
N ASP A 194 -2.64 -3.42 2.43
CA ASP A 194 -2.69 -4.56 3.36
C ASP A 194 -2.47 -4.14 4.82
N ALA A 195 -1.81 -3.00 5.02
CA ALA A 195 -1.60 -2.41 6.33
C ALA A 195 -2.78 -1.53 6.80
N ILE A 196 -3.81 -1.34 5.97
CA ILE A 196 -4.94 -0.46 6.27
C ILE A 196 -6.09 -1.28 6.87
N PRO A 197 -6.48 -1.00 8.12
CA PRO A 197 -7.50 -1.78 8.82
C PRO A 197 -8.91 -1.59 8.25
N ASP A 198 -9.20 -0.39 7.72
CA ASP A 198 -10.50 -0.02 7.22
C ASP A 198 -10.38 0.74 5.88
N HIS A 199 -11.28 0.47 4.94
CA HIS A 199 -11.35 1.19 3.67
C HIS A 199 -11.58 2.71 3.83
N TYR A 200 -12.12 3.17 4.95
CA TYR A 200 -12.19 4.61 5.25
C TYR A 200 -10.83 5.24 5.59
N ASP A 201 -9.82 4.43 5.93
CA ASP A 201 -8.47 4.88 6.27
C ASP A 201 -7.52 4.85 5.06
N ILE A 202 -8.03 4.62 3.84
CA ILE A 202 -7.22 4.63 2.61
C ILE A 202 -6.68 6.05 2.34
N PRO A 203 -5.35 6.24 2.26
CA PRO A 203 -4.77 7.54 1.96
C PRO A 203 -5.23 8.08 0.61
N ASP A 204 -5.47 9.40 0.52
CA ASP A 204 -5.87 10.09 -0.71
C ASP A 204 -5.04 9.73 -1.96
N PRO A 205 -3.70 9.58 -1.89
CA PRO A 205 -2.91 9.16 -3.05
C PRO A 205 -3.29 7.76 -3.55
N VAL A 206 -3.63 6.85 -2.64
CA VAL A 206 -4.04 5.49 -2.98
C VAL A 206 -5.46 5.49 -3.55
N LEU A 207 -6.38 6.27 -2.97
CA LEU A 207 -7.72 6.50 -3.54
C LEU A 207 -7.65 7.09 -4.96
N ALA A 208 -6.73 8.02 -5.20
CA ALA A 208 -6.51 8.61 -6.52
C ALA A 208 -5.99 7.57 -7.53
N ILE A 209 -5.05 6.70 -7.14
CA ILE A 209 -4.58 5.60 -7.98
C ILE A 209 -5.72 4.62 -8.28
N MET A 210 -6.52 4.26 -7.29
CA MET A 210 -7.68 3.36 -7.47
C MET A 210 -8.77 3.98 -8.36
N SER A 211 -8.99 5.28 -8.24
CA SER A 211 -9.88 6.03 -9.13
C SER A 211 -9.35 6.07 -10.57
N ASN A 212 -8.04 6.26 -10.76
CA ASN A 212 -7.39 6.24 -12.07
C ASN A 212 -7.36 4.84 -12.70
N LEU A 213 -7.20 3.77 -11.90
CA LEU A 213 -7.38 2.39 -12.33
C LEU A 213 -8.77 2.18 -12.92
N ASN A 214 -9.80 2.67 -12.22
CA ASN A 214 -11.17 2.62 -12.70
C ASN A 214 -11.38 3.48 -13.96
N ASP A 215 -10.81 4.68 -14.03
CA ASP A 215 -10.87 5.51 -15.24
C ASP A 215 -10.10 4.89 -16.41
N SER A 216 -9.03 4.13 -16.16
CA SER A 216 -8.30 3.36 -17.17
C SER A 216 -9.17 2.23 -17.75
N VAL A 217 -9.96 1.57 -16.89
CA VAL A 217 -10.98 0.60 -17.31
C VAL A 217 -12.10 1.30 -18.10
N ARG A 218 -12.55 2.49 -17.67
CA ARG A 218 -13.58 3.29 -18.37
C ARG A 218 -13.13 3.79 -19.75
N LEU A 219 -11.92 4.33 -19.87
CA LEU A 219 -11.46 5.06 -21.06
C LEU A 219 -10.97 4.14 -22.18
N ARG A 220 -10.46 2.93 -21.88
CA ARG A 220 -10.03 1.99 -22.92
C ARG A 220 -11.17 1.24 -23.62
N PHE A 221 -12.39 1.31 -23.10
CA PHE A 221 -13.58 0.94 -23.88
C PHE A 221 -13.96 1.99 -24.94
N LEU A 222 -13.39 3.21 -24.89
CA LEU A 222 -13.74 4.27 -25.84
C LEU A 222 -12.61 4.79 -26.74
N GLU A 223 -11.33 4.79 -26.38
CA GLU A 223 -10.27 5.11 -27.38
C GLU A 223 -8.85 4.88 -26.81
N SER A 224 -8.07 3.98 -27.43
CA SER A 224 -6.67 3.74 -27.07
C SER A 224 -5.72 4.40 -28.06
N ARG A 225 -5.20 5.59 -27.76
CA ARG A 225 -3.89 6.03 -28.29
C ARG A 225 -3.18 7.20 -27.60
N GLU A 226 -3.86 8.03 -26.81
CA GLU A 226 -3.27 9.29 -26.31
C GLU A 226 -2.80 9.27 -24.84
N TRP A 227 -2.86 8.12 -24.16
CA TRP A 227 -2.72 8.07 -22.69
C TRP A 227 -1.29 8.14 -22.14
N ALA A 228 -0.26 7.78 -22.92
CA ALA A 228 1.12 7.74 -22.41
C ALA A 228 1.72 9.13 -22.12
N ASP A 229 1.14 10.20 -22.68
CA ASP A 229 1.62 11.58 -22.49
C ASP A 229 0.85 12.35 -21.40
N MET A 230 -0.33 11.89 -20.96
CA MET A 230 -1.18 12.63 -20.01
C MET A 230 -0.87 12.35 -18.53
N THR A 231 -0.39 11.15 -18.17
CA THR A 231 -0.16 10.78 -16.75
C THR A 231 1.07 11.43 -16.13
N LYS A 232 1.92 12.11 -16.92
CA LYS A 232 3.13 12.78 -16.41
C LYS A 232 2.92 14.18 -15.84
N ASN A 233 1.77 14.83 -16.07
CA ASN A 233 1.61 16.28 -15.84
C ASN A 233 0.33 16.71 -15.11
N ARG A 234 -0.43 15.81 -14.48
CA ARG A 234 -1.58 16.22 -13.66
C ARG A 234 -1.25 16.09 -12.17
N GLU A 235 -1.01 17.23 -11.53
CA GLU A 235 -1.38 17.39 -10.12
C GLU A 235 -2.90 17.15 -10.04
N LEU A 236 -3.29 16.06 -9.40
CA LEU A 236 -4.68 15.61 -9.31
C LEU A 236 -5.42 16.49 -8.30
N GLU A 237 -6.30 17.36 -8.80
CA GLU A 237 -7.35 17.96 -7.99
C GLU A 237 -8.32 16.85 -7.58
N ILE A 238 -8.16 16.36 -6.35
CA ILE A 238 -9.12 15.48 -5.69
C ILE A 238 -10.24 16.40 -5.21
N ASP A 239 -11.41 16.32 -5.85
CA ASP A 239 -12.61 16.96 -5.32
C ASP A 239 -12.90 16.32 -3.96
N GLY A 240 -12.97 17.12 -2.90
CA GLY A 240 -12.79 16.71 -1.50
C GLY A 240 -13.91 15.83 -0.89
N ASP A 241 -14.74 15.19 -1.69
CA ASP A 241 -15.76 14.26 -1.23
C ASP A 241 -15.21 12.82 -1.30
N SER A 242 -15.28 12.11 -0.16
CA SER A 242 -14.94 10.70 -0.10
C SER A 242 -15.71 9.93 -1.18
N PRO A 243 -15.07 9.00 -1.92
CA PRO A 243 -15.77 8.25 -2.95
C PRO A 243 -16.95 7.50 -2.32
N PRO A 244 -18.15 7.54 -2.93
CA PRO A 244 -19.29 6.82 -2.39
C PRO A 244 -19.01 5.31 -2.38
N GLU A 245 -19.51 4.62 -1.36
CA GLU A 245 -19.33 3.17 -1.13
C GLU A 245 -19.62 2.34 -2.40
N PHE A 246 -20.60 2.78 -3.18
CA PHE A 246 -20.89 2.30 -4.52
C PHE A 246 -20.96 3.46 -5.50
N TRP A 247 -20.45 3.27 -6.72
CA TRP A 247 -20.68 4.21 -7.80
C TRP A 247 -20.97 3.51 -9.13
N TRP A 248 -21.58 4.26 -10.05
CA TRP A 248 -21.96 3.78 -11.37
C TRP A 248 -21.16 4.52 -12.43
N PRO A 249 -19.94 4.05 -12.74
CA PRO A 249 -19.10 4.73 -13.69
C PRO A 249 -19.72 4.85 -15.09
N GLN A 250 -20.60 3.92 -15.48
CA GLN A 250 -21.42 3.95 -16.69
C GLN A 250 -22.85 3.47 -16.36
N GLY A 251 -23.77 3.55 -17.33
CA GLY A 251 -25.18 3.17 -17.14
C GLY A 251 -25.36 1.72 -16.69
N ASP A 252 -24.46 0.84 -17.14
CA ASP A 252 -24.44 -0.61 -17.02
C ASP A 252 -23.27 -1.15 -16.17
N LEU A 253 -22.34 -0.28 -15.74
CA LEU A 253 -21.18 -0.66 -14.93
C LEU A 253 -21.35 -0.15 -13.49
N CYS A 254 -21.38 -1.06 -12.53
CA CYS A 254 -21.33 -0.78 -11.08
C CYS A 254 -19.93 -1.07 -10.56
N ALA A 255 -19.44 -0.21 -9.66
CA ALA A 255 -18.17 -0.39 -8.99
C ALA A 255 -18.36 -0.27 -7.47
N LEU A 256 -17.61 -1.10 -6.75
CA LEU A 256 -17.55 -1.17 -5.29
C LEU A 256 -16.07 -1.18 -4.91
N LEU A 257 -15.68 -0.28 -4.00
CA LEU A 257 -14.35 -0.24 -3.43
C LEU A 257 -14.30 -1.17 -2.21
N CYS A 258 -13.42 -2.19 -2.24
CA CYS A 258 -13.24 -3.12 -1.13
C CYS A 258 -11.77 -3.41 -0.84
N THR A 259 -11.48 -3.68 0.44
CA THR A 259 -10.21 -4.24 0.93
C THR A 259 -10.39 -5.73 1.25
N HIS A 260 -9.29 -6.47 1.45
CA HIS A 260 -9.29 -7.87 1.93
C HIS A 260 -10.05 -8.88 1.04
N LEU A 261 -10.04 -8.73 -0.29
CA LEU A 261 -10.71 -9.68 -1.21
C LEU A 261 -10.02 -11.06 -1.31
N ASP A 262 -8.83 -11.22 -0.73
CA ASP A 262 -8.17 -12.49 -0.47
C ASP A 262 -8.91 -13.33 0.58
N ASP A 263 -9.64 -12.68 1.50
CA ASP A 263 -10.54 -13.36 2.43
C ASP A 263 -11.84 -13.76 1.74
N GLN A 264 -12.15 -15.07 1.80
CA GLN A 264 -13.31 -15.62 1.10
C GLN A 264 -14.64 -15.01 1.56
N ARG A 265 -14.78 -14.61 2.84
CA ARG A 265 -16.03 -14.05 3.36
C ARG A 265 -16.23 -12.61 2.89
N HIS A 266 -15.15 -11.83 2.84
CA HIS A 266 -15.17 -10.47 2.31
C HIS A 266 -15.44 -10.45 0.81
N LEU A 267 -14.82 -11.35 0.06
CA LEU A 267 -15.14 -11.53 -1.35
C LEU A 267 -16.63 -11.85 -1.54
N GLN A 268 -17.17 -12.79 -0.76
CA GLN A 268 -18.60 -13.12 -0.82
C GLN A 268 -19.51 -11.95 -0.44
N ALA A 269 -19.14 -11.17 0.57
CA ALA A 269 -19.88 -9.97 0.98
C ALA A 269 -19.90 -8.91 -0.12
N ALA A 270 -18.73 -8.58 -0.67
CA ALA A 270 -18.59 -7.62 -1.77
C ALA A 270 -19.42 -8.03 -2.99
N ILE A 271 -19.44 -9.33 -3.33
CA ILE A 271 -20.29 -9.88 -4.41
C ILE A 271 -21.77 -9.65 -4.11
N VAL A 272 -22.21 -9.92 -2.89
CA VAL A 272 -23.62 -9.76 -2.50
C VAL A 272 -24.03 -8.29 -2.53
N ASP A 273 -23.20 -7.41 -1.97
CA ASP A 273 -23.55 -6.00 -1.85
C ASP A 273 -23.60 -5.31 -3.20
N ILE A 274 -22.64 -5.59 -4.10
CA ILE A 274 -22.70 -5.07 -5.48
C ILE A 274 -23.89 -5.66 -6.25
N SER A 275 -24.23 -6.94 -6.03
CA SER A 275 -25.39 -7.56 -6.67
C SER A 275 -26.71 -6.92 -6.23
N ARG A 276 -26.87 -6.63 -4.93
CA ARG A 276 -28.03 -5.88 -4.43
C ARG A 276 -28.13 -4.51 -5.07
N GLN A 277 -27.01 -3.80 -5.18
CA GLN A 277 -26.99 -2.47 -5.79
C GLN A 277 -27.39 -2.49 -7.28
N ILE A 278 -26.96 -3.52 -8.01
CA ILE A 278 -27.36 -3.74 -9.40
C ILE A 278 -28.88 -4.01 -9.50
N LEU A 279 -29.42 -4.86 -8.61
CA LEU A 279 -30.84 -5.20 -8.59
C LEU A 279 -31.71 -4.00 -8.20
N ASP A 280 -31.31 -3.22 -7.20
CA ASP A 280 -32.04 -2.05 -6.69
C ASP A 280 -32.08 -0.89 -7.70
N LYS A 281 -31.11 -0.79 -8.61
CA LYS A 281 -31.12 0.18 -9.71
C LYS A 281 -32.27 -0.05 -10.71
N GLY A 282 -32.95 -1.19 -10.64
CA GLY A 282 -34.18 -1.42 -11.38
C GLY A 282 -33.97 -1.72 -12.87
N SER A 283 -32.88 -2.42 -13.23
CA SER A 283 -32.72 -2.98 -14.58
C SER A 283 -33.81 -4.02 -14.86
N THR A 284 -34.94 -3.50 -15.34
CA THR A 284 -36.04 -4.24 -15.98
C THR A 284 -35.67 -4.71 -17.39
N SER A 285 -34.46 -4.41 -17.85
CA SER A 285 -33.90 -4.88 -19.10
C SER A 285 -33.09 -6.15 -18.85
N LEU A 286 -33.42 -7.21 -19.61
CA LEU A 286 -32.77 -8.52 -19.68
C LEU A 286 -31.33 -8.47 -20.22
N GLU A 287 -30.67 -7.32 -20.18
CA GLU A 287 -29.27 -7.22 -20.62
C GLU A 287 -28.36 -7.83 -19.55
N PRO A 288 -27.39 -8.67 -19.94
CA PRO A 288 -26.45 -9.25 -18.99
C PRO A 288 -25.64 -8.12 -18.34
N VAL A 289 -25.85 -7.92 -17.05
CA VAL A 289 -24.99 -7.04 -16.24
C VAL A 289 -23.77 -7.87 -15.85
N TYR A 290 -22.60 -7.43 -16.30
CA TYR A 290 -21.32 -7.99 -15.89
C TYR A 290 -20.80 -7.19 -14.71
N CYS A 291 -20.37 -7.86 -13.66
CA CYS A 291 -19.80 -7.23 -12.48
C CYS A 291 -18.30 -7.53 -12.40
N ILE A 292 -17.51 -6.50 -12.11
CA ILE A 292 -16.07 -6.61 -11.89
C ILE A 292 -15.81 -6.07 -10.49
N LEU A 293 -15.49 -6.97 -9.56
CA LEU A 293 -14.82 -6.59 -8.31
C LEU A 293 -13.34 -6.48 -8.57
N PHE A 294 -12.75 -5.41 -8.07
CA PHE A 294 -11.31 -5.28 -8.00
C PHE A 294 -10.98 -4.73 -6.62
N SER A 295 -10.01 -5.36 -5.97
CA SER A 295 -9.16 -4.73 -5.00
C SER A 295 -7.85 -4.39 -5.69
N ALA A 296 -7.01 -3.66 -4.98
CA ALA A 296 -5.65 -3.41 -5.41
C ALA A 296 -4.82 -4.66 -5.67
N LEU A 297 -5.19 -5.82 -5.11
CA LEU A 297 -4.43 -7.06 -5.22
C LEU A 297 -5.19 -8.21 -5.90
N HIS A 298 -6.51 -8.09 -6.04
CA HIS A 298 -7.38 -9.18 -6.52
C HIS A 298 -8.44 -8.63 -7.45
N CYS A 299 -8.63 -9.28 -8.61
CA CYS A 299 -9.75 -9.00 -9.49
C CYS A 299 -10.66 -10.24 -9.55
N SER A 300 -11.95 -10.05 -9.31
CA SER A 300 -12.99 -11.08 -9.36
C SER A 300 -14.13 -10.60 -10.23
N ILE A 301 -14.49 -11.36 -11.26
CA ILE A 301 -15.48 -10.97 -12.27
C ILE A 301 -16.60 -12.01 -12.29
N PHE A 302 -17.87 -11.57 -12.40
CA PHE A 302 -19.04 -12.44 -12.40
C PHE A 302 -20.21 -11.84 -13.19
#